data_AF-A0A6G4RIL9-F1
#
_entry.id   AF-A0A6G4RIL9-F1
#
_cell.length_a   1.000
_cell.length_b   1.000
_cell.length_c   1.000
_cell.angle_alpha   90.00
_cell.angle_beta   90.00
_cell.angle_gamma   90.00
#
_symmetry.space_group_name_H-M   'P 1'
#
loop_
_entity.id
_entity.type
_entity.pdbx_description
1 polymer ?
#
loop_
_entity_poly.entity_id
_entity_poly.type
_entity_poly.pdbx_seq_one_letter_code
_entity_poly.pdbx_strand_id
1 'polypeptide(L)'
;YQQLKSHHDDSYDPVIQPPADAQSEDLVLYRTNVYLGLDPLETAFEAEARDLADRYGLDLSEESPADVTLGSLSPDDLDSWTAYSDDLSTQAADAGVSLSDGLYIDGVSELHMAYLDHSGEEHVTTTLEPDREPDTRIELPPADPGTLEQFQHALHFNLACQIRDCYIRMGLEPPEQFQCLGFGTLEAAEQYENVDFYPEYHMPEDGDLFLGEKRGSSFFGSSSPLSKIKSLFS
;
A
#
# COMPACT_ATOMS: atom_id res chain seq x y z
N TYR A 1 2.86 -12.22 -2.24
CA TYR A 1 2.38 -13.49 -2.85
C TYR A 1 2.92 -14.72 -2.13
N GLN A 2 4.22 -15.02 -2.19
CA GLN A 2 4.81 -16.24 -1.60
C GLN A 2 4.42 -16.46 -0.14
N GLN A 3 4.55 -15.43 0.71
CA GLN A 3 4.15 -15.51 2.12
C GLN A 3 2.68 -15.88 2.33
N LEU A 4 1.77 -15.37 1.50
CA LEU A 4 0.36 -15.72 1.60
C LEU A 4 0.13 -17.15 1.09
N LYS A 5 0.84 -17.58 0.04
CA LYS A 5 0.74 -18.94 -0.47
C LYS A 5 1.20 -20.01 0.51
N SER A 6 2.24 -19.74 1.30
CA SER A 6 2.73 -20.70 2.30
C SER A 6 1.71 -21.03 3.39
N HIS A 7 0.65 -20.24 3.58
CA HIS A 7 -0.46 -20.57 4.49
C HIS A 7 -1.43 -21.60 3.93
N HIS A 8 -1.45 -21.81 2.61
CA HIS A 8 -2.46 -22.61 1.91
C HIS A 8 -1.86 -23.73 1.06
N ASP A 9 -0.55 -23.70 0.82
CA ASP A 9 0.18 -24.68 0.00
C ASP A 9 1.58 -24.94 0.59
N ASP A 10 1.75 -26.14 1.16
CA ASP A 10 2.99 -26.60 1.79
C ASP A 10 4.19 -26.69 0.82
N SER A 11 3.99 -26.54 -0.49
CA SER A 11 5.09 -26.45 -1.46
C SER A 11 5.78 -25.09 -1.49
N TYR A 12 5.24 -24.08 -0.80
CA TYR A 12 5.82 -22.75 -0.68
C TYR A 12 6.43 -22.56 0.71
N ASP A 13 7.73 -22.24 0.75
CA ASP A 13 8.37 -21.81 1.99
C ASP A 13 7.91 -20.39 2.37
N PRO A 14 7.54 -20.13 3.63
CA PRO A 14 7.25 -18.78 4.11
C PRO A 14 8.51 -17.90 4.04
N VAL A 15 8.32 -16.63 3.70
CA VAL A 15 9.40 -15.62 3.64
C VAL A 15 9.81 -15.22 5.05
N ILE A 16 8.83 -15.05 5.94
CA ILE A 16 9.00 -14.73 7.35
C ILE A 16 8.10 -15.63 8.20
N GLN A 17 8.57 -15.96 9.41
CA GLN A 17 7.83 -16.79 10.35
C GLN A 17 6.95 -15.92 11.24
N PRO A 18 5.67 -16.28 11.46
CA PRO A 18 4.84 -15.65 12.47
C PRO A 18 5.53 -15.66 13.85
N PRO A 19 5.46 -14.57 14.62
CA PRO A 19 6.00 -14.52 15.97
C PRO A 19 5.30 -15.54 16.89
N ALA A 20 6.05 -16.22 17.74
CA ALA A 20 5.51 -17.27 18.61
C ALA A 20 4.53 -16.76 19.69
N ASP A 21 4.59 -15.47 19.98
CA ASP A 21 3.73 -14.75 20.91
C ASP A 21 2.45 -14.20 20.26
N ALA A 22 2.30 -14.31 18.93
CA ALA A 22 1.05 -13.98 18.26
C ALA A 22 -0.09 -14.88 18.76
N GLN A 23 -1.28 -14.29 18.99
CA GLN A 23 -2.46 -15.02 19.45
C GLN A 23 -2.86 -16.16 18.51
N SER A 24 -2.70 -15.93 17.22
CA SER A 24 -3.08 -16.84 16.15
C SER A 24 -2.38 -16.42 14.87
N GLU A 25 -1.97 -17.39 14.07
CA GLU A 25 -1.42 -17.15 12.73
C GLU A 25 -2.46 -16.49 11.80
N ASP A 26 -3.76 -16.74 12.01
CA ASP A 26 -4.86 -16.07 11.30
C ASP A 26 -5.04 -14.59 11.71
N LEU A 27 -4.39 -14.16 12.80
CA LEU A 27 -4.45 -12.80 13.35
C LEU A 27 -3.18 -11.99 13.11
N VAL A 28 -2.43 -12.37 12.07
CA VAL A 28 -1.25 -11.66 11.60
C VAL A 28 -1.59 -10.88 10.33
N LEU A 29 -1.12 -9.63 10.24
CA LEU A 29 -1.18 -8.82 9.04
C LEU A 29 0.21 -8.72 8.44
N TYR A 30 0.33 -9.11 7.18
CA TYR A 30 1.56 -8.95 6.41
C TYR A 30 1.59 -7.57 5.79
N ARG A 31 2.68 -6.85 6.06
CA ARG A 31 2.85 -5.43 5.72
C ARG A 31 4.08 -5.23 4.85
N THR A 32 3.94 -4.36 3.86
CA THR A 32 5.05 -3.82 3.06
C THR A 32 4.76 -2.35 2.77
N ASN A 33 5.68 -1.48 3.13
CA ASN A 33 5.64 -0.06 2.78
C ASN A 33 6.00 0.11 1.32
N VAL A 34 5.29 0.99 0.62
CA VAL A 34 5.51 1.23 -0.81
C VAL A 34 5.60 2.71 -1.14
N TYR A 35 6.40 3.02 -2.15
CA TYR A 35 6.40 4.31 -2.82
C TYR A 35 5.79 4.19 -4.21
N LEU A 36 5.16 5.29 -4.66
CA LEU A 36 4.86 5.52 -6.06
C LEU A 36 6.04 6.29 -6.66
N GLY A 37 6.71 5.67 -7.63
CA GLY A 37 7.77 6.29 -8.40
C GLY A 37 7.33 6.66 -9.81
N LEU A 38 8.14 7.47 -10.47
CA LEU A 38 8.01 7.83 -11.87
C LEU A 38 9.40 7.70 -12.52
N ASP A 39 9.51 6.81 -13.51
CA ASP A 39 10.60 6.81 -14.45
C ASP A 39 10.17 7.54 -15.73
N PRO A 40 10.59 8.80 -15.94
CA PRO A 40 10.24 9.54 -17.13
C PRO A 40 10.86 8.96 -18.41
N LEU A 41 11.90 8.12 -18.30
CA LEU A 41 12.54 7.48 -19.44
C LEU A 41 11.71 6.32 -20.02
N GLU A 42 10.79 5.78 -19.23
CA GLU A 42 9.81 4.77 -19.65
C GLU A 42 8.52 5.41 -20.23
N THR A 43 8.56 6.72 -20.50
CA THR A 43 7.42 7.46 -21.08
C THR A 43 7.72 7.93 -22.49
N ALA A 44 6.68 8.32 -23.23
CA ALA A 44 6.85 9.01 -24.52
C ALA A 44 7.52 10.40 -24.41
N PHE A 45 7.80 10.87 -23.17
CA PHE A 45 8.42 12.14 -22.85
C PHE A 45 9.92 12.01 -22.52
N GLU A 46 10.53 10.84 -22.76
CA GLU A 46 11.92 10.50 -22.43
C GLU A 46 12.94 11.56 -22.90
N ALA A 47 12.83 12.04 -24.14
CA ALA A 47 13.81 12.97 -24.72
C ALA A 47 13.75 14.33 -24.02
N GLU A 48 12.56 14.89 -23.86
CA GLU A 48 12.31 16.13 -23.15
C GLU A 48 12.68 16.02 -21.66
N ALA A 49 12.45 14.85 -21.06
CA ALA A 49 12.82 14.56 -19.69
C ALA A 49 14.34 14.60 -19.46
N ARG A 50 15.14 14.11 -20.42
CA ARG A 50 16.61 14.21 -20.37
C ARG A 50 17.09 15.65 -20.55
N ASP A 51 16.58 16.36 -21.55
CA ASP A 51 16.90 17.77 -21.79
C ASP A 51 16.54 18.65 -20.57
N LEU A 52 15.46 18.30 -19.88
CA LEU A 52 15.05 18.95 -18.65
C LEU A 52 16.01 18.64 -17.50
N ALA A 53 16.40 17.38 -17.32
CA ALA A 53 17.28 16.93 -16.25
C ALA A 53 18.65 17.63 -16.30
N ASP A 54 19.21 17.81 -17.50
CA ASP A 54 20.45 18.55 -17.74
C ASP A 54 20.39 19.98 -17.17
N ARG A 55 19.21 20.64 -17.20
CA ARG A 55 19.05 21.99 -16.64
C ARG A 55 19.12 22.03 -15.11
N TYR A 56 18.80 20.91 -14.47
CA TYR A 56 18.86 20.73 -13.02
C TYR A 56 20.15 20.03 -12.57
N GLY A 57 21.07 19.73 -13.51
CA GLY A 57 22.31 19.01 -13.20
C GLY A 57 22.10 17.55 -12.82
N LEU A 58 20.96 16.97 -13.21
CA LEU A 58 20.61 15.57 -12.99
C LEU A 58 21.04 14.75 -14.20
N ASP A 59 21.72 13.63 -13.98
CA ASP A 59 22.17 12.73 -15.05
C ASP A 59 21.17 11.59 -15.23
N LEU A 60 20.40 11.65 -16.34
CA LEU A 60 19.49 10.59 -16.79
C LEU A 60 20.01 9.85 -18.04
N SER A 61 21.31 9.93 -18.30
CA SER A 61 21.91 9.36 -19.51
C SER A 61 22.28 7.89 -19.37
N GLU A 62 22.61 7.43 -18.15
CA GLU A 62 23.07 6.06 -17.89
C GLU A 62 22.20 5.27 -16.89
N GLU A 63 21.55 5.95 -15.94
CA GLU A 63 20.77 5.30 -14.87
C GLU A 63 19.31 5.74 -14.87
N SER A 64 18.40 4.78 -14.67
CA SER A 64 16.99 5.08 -14.42
C SER A 64 16.86 5.74 -13.05
N PRO A 65 16.00 6.76 -12.89
CA PRO A 65 15.63 7.27 -11.57
C PRO A 65 15.12 6.18 -10.62
N ALA A 66 14.57 5.09 -11.16
CA ALA A 66 14.12 3.95 -10.36
C ALA A 66 15.25 3.20 -9.66
N ASP A 67 16.48 3.31 -10.17
CA ASP A 67 17.66 2.66 -9.57
C ASP A 67 18.34 3.56 -8.51
N VAL A 68 17.93 4.82 -8.38
CA VAL A 68 18.54 5.79 -7.46
C VAL A 68 18.04 5.55 -6.03
N THR A 69 18.98 5.24 -5.13
CA THR A 69 18.66 5.12 -3.70
C THR A 69 18.53 6.51 -3.07
N LEU A 70 17.33 6.90 -2.64
CA LEU A 70 17.06 8.22 -2.04
C LEU A 70 17.99 8.56 -0.86
N GLY A 71 18.31 7.59 0.01
CA GLY A 71 19.22 7.80 1.14
C GLY A 71 20.67 8.13 0.77
N SER A 72 21.03 8.03 -0.52
CA SER A 72 22.35 8.44 -1.04
C SER A 72 22.39 9.89 -1.53
N LEU A 73 21.25 10.55 -1.67
CA LEU A 73 21.13 11.91 -2.19
C LEU A 73 21.43 12.94 -1.10
N SER A 74 22.12 14.02 -1.47
CA SER A 74 22.27 15.18 -0.60
C SER A 74 20.99 16.04 -0.59
N PRO A 75 20.81 16.94 0.40
CA PRO A 75 19.68 17.88 0.38
C PRO A 75 19.60 18.73 -0.89
N ASP A 76 20.74 19.16 -1.44
CA ASP A 76 20.78 19.95 -2.68
C ASP A 76 20.35 19.11 -3.90
N ASP A 77 20.66 17.81 -3.90
CA ASP A 77 20.18 16.89 -4.94
C ASP A 77 18.67 16.68 -4.82
N LEU A 78 18.14 16.52 -3.61
CA LEU A 78 16.70 16.40 -3.37
C LEU A 78 15.93 17.65 -3.82
N ASP A 79 16.47 18.84 -3.56
CA ASP A 79 15.89 20.10 -4.05
C ASP A 79 15.90 20.16 -5.58
N SER A 80 16.97 19.70 -6.22
CA SER A 80 17.09 19.63 -7.68
C SER A 80 16.10 18.64 -8.29
N TRP A 81 15.94 17.46 -7.69
CA TRP A 81 14.94 16.46 -8.08
C TRP A 81 13.50 16.97 -7.90
N THR A 82 13.24 17.71 -6.83
CA THR A 82 11.91 18.30 -6.58
C THR A 82 11.57 19.35 -7.64
N ALA A 83 12.50 20.27 -7.94
CA ALA A 83 12.28 21.27 -8.98
C ALA A 83 12.16 20.65 -10.38
N TYR A 84 12.94 19.60 -10.64
CA TYR A 84 12.86 18.81 -11.88
C TYR A 84 11.49 18.16 -12.06
N SER A 85 10.96 17.49 -11.03
CA SER A 85 9.68 16.77 -11.13
C SER A 85 8.48 17.71 -11.32
N ASP A 86 8.51 18.88 -10.69
CA ASP A 86 7.49 19.94 -10.88
C ASP A 86 7.46 20.46 -12.32
N ASP A 87 8.63 20.77 -12.88
CA ASP A 87 8.76 21.22 -14.27
C ASP A 87 8.40 20.11 -15.27
N LEU A 88 8.78 18.87 -14.98
CA LEU A 88 8.47 17.70 -15.80
C LEU A 88 6.96 17.51 -15.89
N SER A 89 6.27 17.52 -14.75
CA SER A 89 4.81 17.41 -14.68
C SER A 89 4.13 18.52 -15.47
N THR A 90 4.59 19.77 -15.30
CA THR A 90 4.05 20.93 -16.00
C THR A 90 4.23 20.82 -17.52
N GLN A 91 5.42 20.46 -17.98
CA GLN A 91 5.70 20.37 -19.42
C GLN A 91 4.98 19.19 -20.08
N ALA A 92 4.90 18.04 -19.40
CA ALA A 92 4.12 16.90 -19.90
C ALA A 92 2.63 17.28 -20.04
N ALA A 93 2.08 18.00 -19.07
CA ALA A 93 0.71 18.50 -19.11
C ALA A 93 0.49 19.49 -20.26
N ASP A 94 1.39 20.46 -20.46
CA ASP A 94 1.34 21.44 -21.55
C ASP A 94 1.45 20.77 -22.93
N ALA A 95 2.24 19.70 -23.04
CA ALA A 95 2.37 18.88 -24.24
C ALA A 95 1.20 17.90 -24.46
N GLY A 96 0.34 17.71 -23.46
CA GLY A 96 -0.75 16.73 -23.49
C GLY A 96 -0.26 15.28 -23.51
N VAL A 97 0.92 15.01 -22.92
CA VAL A 97 1.54 13.69 -22.84
C VAL A 97 1.25 13.08 -21.47
N SER A 98 0.85 11.81 -21.44
CA SER A 98 0.69 11.06 -20.20
C SER A 98 2.03 10.54 -19.71
N LEU A 99 2.29 10.68 -18.41
CA LEU A 99 3.44 10.08 -17.73
C LEU A 99 3.10 8.70 -17.11
N SER A 100 1.88 8.21 -17.33
CA SER A 100 1.38 6.96 -16.72
C SER A 100 2.26 5.75 -16.98
N ASP A 101 2.87 5.68 -18.15
CA ASP A 101 3.66 4.51 -18.58
C ASP A 101 4.96 4.37 -17.79
N GLY A 102 5.44 5.48 -17.21
CA GLY A 102 6.61 5.51 -16.34
C GLY A 102 6.29 5.34 -14.86
N LEU A 103 5.00 5.23 -14.47
CA LEU A 103 4.65 5.05 -13.07
C LEU A 103 4.95 3.62 -12.62
N TYR A 104 5.61 3.49 -11.47
CA TYR A 104 5.92 2.21 -10.86
C TYR A 104 5.66 2.23 -9.35
N ILE A 105 5.44 1.05 -8.77
CA ILE A 105 5.31 0.86 -7.33
C ILE A 105 6.55 0.12 -6.86
N ASP A 106 7.23 0.66 -5.85
CA ASP A 106 8.42 0.04 -5.28
C ASP A 106 8.29 -0.23 -3.78
N GLY A 107 8.83 -1.36 -3.34
CA GLY A 107 8.78 -1.82 -1.96
C GLY A 107 9.94 -1.23 -1.16
N VAL A 108 9.63 -0.41 -0.16
CA VAL A 108 10.63 0.37 0.60
C VAL A 108 10.79 -0.08 2.03
N SER A 109 10.13 -1.17 2.38
CA SER A 109 10.44 -1.96 3.56
C SER A 109 10.58 -3.42 3.18
N GLU A 110 11.33 -4.16 3.98
CA GLU A 110 11.19 -5.61 4.01
C GLU A 110 9.76 -6.01 4.37
N LEU A 111 9.38 -7.24 4.02
CA LEU A 111 8.12 -7.82 4.47
C LEU A 111 8.15 -7.96 5.99
N HIS A 112 7.14 -7.41 6.64
CA HIS A 112 7.01 -7.42 8.09
C HIS A 112 5.58 -7.75 8.50
N MET A 113 5.36 -7.88 9.80
CA MET A 113 4.10 -8.29 10.37
C MET A 113 3.62 -7.30 11.41
N ALA A 114 2.30 -7.16 11.50
CA ALA A 114 1.63 -6.67 12.68
C ALA A 114 0.73 -7.77 13.25
N TYR A 115 0.69 -7.89 14.57
CA TYR A 115 -0.04 -8.96 15.23
C TYR A 115 -0.45 -8.53 16.63
N LEU A 116 -1.46 -9.22 17.17
CA LEU A 116 -1.82 -9.09 18.57
C LEU A 116 -1.14 -10.20 19.38
N ASP A 117 -0.56 -9.84 20.52
CA ASP A 117 -0.06 -10.82 21.48
C ASP A 117 -1.20 -11.41 22.32
N HIS A 118 -0.91 -12.43 23.14
CA HIS A 118 -1.89 -13.09 24.03
C HIS A 118 -2.59 -12.18 25.04
N SER A 119 -2.08 -10.96 25.28
CA SER A 119 -2.70 -9.94 26.13
C SER A 119 -3.62 -8.99 25.33
N GLY A 120 -3.55 -9.02 24.00
CA GLY A 120 -4.29 -8.15 23.10
C GLY A 120 -3.55 -6.85 22.76
N GLU A 121 -2.25 -6.77 23.04
CA GLU A 121 -1.40 -5.65 22.65
C GLU A 121 -0.94 -5.82 21.20
N GLU A 122 -0.98 -4.74 20.40
CA GLU A 122 -0.46 -4.74 19.03
C GLU A 122 1.06 -4.63 19.04
N HIS A 123 1.69 -5.50 18.26
CA HIS A 123 3.12 -5.50 18.02
C HIS A 123 3.39 -5.46 16.53
N VAL A 124 4.44 -4.73 16.15
CA VAL A 124 4.95 -4.69 14.78
C VAL A 124 6.36 -5.28 14.79
N THR A 125 6.62 -6.26 13.93
CA THR A 125 7.97 -6.81 13.79
C THR A 125 8.88 -5.76 13.15
N THR A 126 10.07 -5.57 13.70
CA THR A 126 11.02 -4.54 13.29
C THR A 126 11.23 -4.49 11.78
N THR A 127 11.06 -3.30 11.22
CA THR A 127 11.50 -2.95 9.86
C THR A 127 12.68 -2.00 9.93
N LEU A 128 13.51 -2.00 8.89
CA LEU A 128 14.27 -0.78 8.59
C LEU A 128 13.24 0.33 8.36
N GLU A 129 13.32 1.37 9.18
CA GLU A 129 12.52 2.57 8.97
C GLU A 129 12.92 3.15 7.60
N PRO A 130 11.94 3.39 6.72
CA PRO A 130 12.24 3.95 5.41
C PRO A 130 12.81 5.37 5.56
N ASP A 131 13.70 5.76 4.63
CA ASP A 131 14.37 7.07 4.66
C ASP A 131 13.41 8.27 4.55
N ARG A 132 12.19 8.05 4.01
CA ARG A 132 11.08 8.99 3.98
C ARG A 132 9.76 8.29 4.38
N GLU A 133 8.72 9.08 4.59
CA GLU A 133 7.38 8.53 4.84
C GLU A 133 6.86 7.78 3.58
N PRO A 134 6.36 6.53 3.72
CA PRO A 134 5.73 5.79 2.64
C PRO A 134 4.49 6.47 2.10
N ASP A 135 4.30 6.38 0.78
CA ASP A 135 3.11 6.92 0.12
C ASP A 135 1.89 6.09 0.52
N THR A 136 2.08 4.77 0.69
CA THR A 136 1.12 3.91 1.37
C THR A 136 1.77 2.61 1.86
N ARG A 137 0.96 1.75 2.48
CA ARG A 137 1.34 0.42 2.94
C ARG A 137 0.36 -0.62 2.40
N ILE A 138 0.88 -1.68 1.81
CA ILE A 138 0.10 -2.90 1.55
C ILE A 138 -0.01 -3.65 2.86
N GLU A 139 -1.24 -4.00 3.24
CA GLU A 139 -1.56 -4.69 4.48
C GLU A 139 -2.59 -5.78 4.21
N LEU A 140 -2.19 -7.04 4.35
CA LEU A 140 -3.04 -8.17 3.99
C LEU A 140 -3.04 -9.25 5.10
N PRO A 141 -4.22 -9.82 5.44
CA PRO A 141 -4.30 -11.00 6.27
C PRO A 141 -3.79 -12.24 5.51
N PRO A 142 -3.60 -13.40 6.18
CA PRO A 142 -3.23 -14.69 5.55
C PRO A 142 -4.37 -15.32 4.71
N ALA A 143 -5.02 -14.53 3.85
CA ALA A 143 -6.01 -14.99 2.90
C ALA A 143 -5.35 -15.74 1.74
N ASP A 144 -6.07 -16.67 1.10
CA ASP A 144 -5.56 -17.37 -0.08
C ASP A 144 -5.42 -16.38 -1.24
N PRO A 145 -4.19 -16.15 -1.76
CA PRO A 145 -3.98 -15.18 -2.83
C PRO A 145 -4.42 -15.69 -4.21
N GLY A 146 -4.88 -16.95 -4.34
CA GLY A 146 -5.28 -17.51 -5.64
C GLY A 146 -4.10 -17.63 -6.60
N THR A 147 -4.27 -17.35 -7.89
CA THR A 147 -3.17 -17.23 -8.84
C THR A 147 -2.41 -15.92 -8.65
N LEU A 148 -1.21 -15.79 -9.23
CA LEU A 148 -0.48 -14.51 -9.19
C LEU A 148 -1.28 -13.37 -9.82
N GLU A 149 -1.99 -13.63 -10.91
CA GLU A 149 -2.86 -12.65 -11.57
C GLU A 149 -4.02 -12.22 -10.66
N GLN A 150 -4.67 -13.17 -9.97
CA GLN A 150 -5.70 -12.86 -8.97
C GLN A 150 -5.13 -12.03 -7.82
N PHE A 151 -3.91 -12.33 -7.36
CA PHE A 151 -3.25 -11.55 -6.33
C PHE A 151 -2.87 -10.13 -6.79
N GLN A 152 -2.43 -9.96 -8.03
CA GLN A 152 -2.16 -8.61 -8.58
C GLN A 152 -3.46 -7.79 -8.65
N HIS A 153 -4.55 -8.43 -9.08
CA HIS A 153 -5.86 -7.82 -9.05
C HIS A 153 -6.26 -7.45 -7.60
N ALA A 154 -6.03 -8.35 -6.63
CA ALA A 154 -6.17 -8.15 -5.18
C ALA A 154 -5.53 -6.85 -4.70
N LEU A 155 -4.26 -6.67 -5.03
CA LEU A 155 -3.48 -5.48 -4.66
C LEU A 155 -4.05 -4.22 -5.29
N HIS A 156 -4.39 -4.25 -6.57
CA HIS A 156 -4.96 -3.09 -7.27
C HIS A 156 -6.26 -2.61 -6.60
N PHE A 157 -7.15 -3.52 -6.23
CA PHE A 157 -8.39 -3.17 -5.53
C PHE A 157 -8.16 -2.66 -4.11
N ASN A 158 -7.22 -3.27 -3.37
CA ASN A 158 -6.85 -2.79 -2.05
C ASN A 158 -6.34 -1.34 -2.12
N LEU A 159 -5.46 -1.02 -3.07
CA LEU A 159 -5.00 0.35 -3.31
C LEU A 159 -6.15 1.29 -3.69
N ALA A 160 -7.10 0.85 -4.53
CA ALA A 160 -8.29 1.63 -4.83
C ALA A 160 -9.14 1.93 -3.58
N CYS A 161 -9.30 0.94 -2.69
CA CYS A 161 -9.97 1.14 -1.40
C CYS A 161 -9.20 2.10 -0.49
N GLN A 162 -7.86 2.11 -0.53
CA GLN A 162 -7.06 3.08 0.23
C GLN A 162 -7.22 4.51 -0.29
N ILE A 163 -7.27 4.70 -1.62
CA ILE A 163 -7.57 6.00 -2.22
C ILE A 163 -8.93 6.50 -1.73
N ARG A 164 -9.95 5.64 -1.79
CA ARG A 164 -11.27 5.93 -1.22
C ARG A 164 -11.18 6.38 0.24
N ASP A 165 -10.41 5.65 1.05
CA ASP A 165 -10.30 5.93 2.47
C ASP A 165 -9.69 7.31 2.76
N CYS A 166 -8.74 7.75 1.94
CA CYS A 166 -8.20 9.11 2.03
C CYS A 166 -9.31 10.17 1.87
N TYR A 167 -10.19 10.04 0.89
CA TYR A 167 -11.29 10.99 0.67
C TYR A 167 -12.30 10.98 1.81
N ILE A 168 -12.76 9.79 2.22
CA ILE A 168 -13.76 9.65 3.29
C ILE A 168 -13.24 10.25 4.60
N ARG A 169 -11.99 9.98 4.97
CA ARG A 169 -11.36 10.52 6.19
C ARG A 169 -11.16 12.04 6.14
N MET A 170 -11.07 12.63 4.95
CA MET A 170 -11.11 14.08 4.76
C MET A 170 -12.53 14.67 4.78
N GLY A 171 -13.58 13.84 4.90
CA GLY A 171 -14.98 14.26 4.81
C GLY A 171 -15.41 14.60 3.38
N LEU A 172 -14.75 14.02 2.38
CA LEU A 172 -15.01 14.24 0.96
C LEU A 172 -15.62 12.99 0.33
N GLU A 173 -16.41 13.20 -0.73
CA GLU A 173 -16.91 12.12 -1.58
C GLU A 173 -15.76 11.59 -2.47
N PRO A 174 -15.47 10.28 -2.47
CA PRO A 174 -14.45 9.73 -3.36
C PRO A 174 -14.89 9.81 -4.83
N PRO A 175 -13.95 9.95 -5.78
CA PRO A 175 -14.26 9.89 -7.22
C PRO A 175 -14.97 8.58 -7.59
N GLU A 176 -15.88 8.59 -8.57
CA GLU A 176 -16.75 7.46 -8.95
C GLU A 176 -15.99 6.13 -9.10
N GLN A 177 -14.83 6.16 -9.77
CA GLN A 177 -13.96 5.00 -9.99
C GLN A 177 -13.34 4.39 -8.71
N PHE A 178 -13.36 5.12 -7.59
CA PHE A 178 -12.86 4.69 -6.29
C PHE A 178 -13.98 4.52 -5.26
N GLN A 179 -15.25 4.58 -5.67
CA GLN A 179 -16.39 4.27 -4.78
C GLN A 179 -16.59 2.76 -4.63
N CYS A 180 -15.51 2.02 -4.34
CA CYS A 180 -15.54 0.58 -4.15
C CYS A 180 -15.86 0.20 -2.70
N LEU A 181 -16.51 -0.96 -2.50
CA LEU A 181 -16.73 -1.54 -1.18
C LEU A 181 -15.62 -2.56 -0.89
N GLY A 182 -14.96 -2.44 0.26
CA GLY A 182 -13.85 -3.33 0.57
C GLY A 182 -12.83 -2.75 1.53
N PHE A 183 -11.81 -3.56 1.81
CA PHE A 183 -10.78 -3.25 2.79
C PHE A 183 -9.62 -2.46 2.15
N GLY A 184 -9.38 -1.25 2.66
CA GLY A 184 -8.21 -0.43 2.35
C GLY A 184 -7.11 -0.62 3.40
N THR A 185 -7.09 0.24 4.42
CA THR A 185 -6.20 0.09 5.59
C THR A 185 -6.96 -0.35 6.84
N LEU A 186 -6.29 -1.05 7.75
CA LEU A 186 -6.85 -1.42 9.06
C LEU A 186 -7.28 -0.19 9.84
N GLU A 187 -6.44 0.85 9.85
CA GLU A 187 -6.72 2.11 10.54
C GLU A 187 -8.01 2.76 10.04
N ALA A 188 -8.24 2.78 8.73
CA ALA A 188 -9.47 3.33 8.17
C ALA A 188 -10.69 2.48 8.54
N ALA A 189 -10.57 1.15 8.43
CA ALA A 189 -11.64 0.23 8.84
C ALA A 189 -11.99 0.37 10.33
N GLU A 190 -10.99 0.54 11.20
CA GLU A 190 -11.17 0.82 12.62
C GLU A 190 -11.89 2.14 12.87
N GLN A 191 -11.55 3.20 12.13
CA GLN A 191 -12.22 4.48 12.26
C GLN A 191 -13.69 4.38 11.83
N TYR A 192 -14.00 3.66 10.76
CA TYR A 192 -15.37 3.48 10.29
C TYR A 192 -16.23 2.68 11.28
N GLU A 193 -15.65 1.67 11.94
CA GLU A 193 -16.35 0.87 12.96
C GLU A 193 -16.62 1.62 14.28
N ASN A 194 -15.79 2.61 14.61
CA ASN A 194 -15.81 3.30 15.90
C ASN A 194 -16.42 4.71 15.86
N VAL A 195 -16.64 5.27 14.66
CA VAL A 195 -17.14 6.65 14.50
C VAL A 195 -18.38 6.65 13.60
N ASP A 196 -19.54 6.85 14.22
CA ASP A 196 -20.88 6.80 13.58
C ASP A 196 -21.09 7.80 12.42
N PHE A 197 -20.17 8.74 12.19
CA PHE A 197 -20.25 9.70 11.09
C PHE A 197 -19.78 9.12 9.74
N TYR A 198 -18.96 8.08 9.74
CA TYR A 198 -18.42 7.55 8.48
C TYR A 198 -19.41 6.65 7.74
N PRO A 199 -19.49 6.74 6.40
CA PRO A 199 -20.27 5.83 5.60
C PRO A 199 -19.68 4.40 5.61
N GLU A 200 -20.54 3.39 5.52
CA GLU A 200 -20.18 1.96 5.59
C GLU A 200 -19.52 1.45 4.28
N TYR A 201 -18.31 1.90 3.98
CA TYR A 201 -17.56 1.44 2.80
C TYR A 201 -16.65 0.22 3.06
N HIS A 202 -16.41 -0.14 4.33
CA HIS A 202 -15.53 -1.26 4.71
C HIS A 202 -16.22 -2.63 4.69
N MET A 203 -17.55 -2.69 4.59
CA MET A 203 -18.33 -3.93 4.64
C MET A 203 -19.01 -4.20 3.30
N PRO A 204 -18.42 -5.03 2.41
CA PRO A 204 -19.19 -5.59 1.31
C PRO A 204 -20.34 -6.44 1.86
N GLU A 205 -21.54 -6.35 1.26
CA GLU A 205 -22.60 -7.31 1.54
C GLU A 205 -22.12 -8.74 1.18
N ASP A 206 -22.62 -9.75 1.91
CA ASP A 206 -22.26 -11.18 1.80
C ASP A 206 -22.10 -11.61 0.31
N GLY A 207 -20.87 -11.72 -0.17
CA GLY A 207 -20.56 -12.19 -1.54
C GLY A 207 -19.46 -11.43 -2.29
N ASP A 208 -19.16 -10.19 -1.91
CA ASP A 208 -18.25 -9.32 -2.66
C ASP A 208 -16.81 -9.23 -2.09
N LEU A 209 -16.41 -10.19 -1.22
CA LEU A 209 -15.06 -10.21 -0.65
C LEU A 209 -14.02 -10.71 -1.67
N PHE A 210 -13.16 -9.78 -2.06
CA PHE A 210 -12.18 -9.89 -3.14
C PHE A 210 -10.91 -10.72 -2.82
N LEU A 211 -10.85 -11.31 -1.63
CA LEU A 211 -9.84 -12.31 -1.26
C LEU A 211 -10.60 -13.52 -0.74
N GLY A 212 -10.90 -14.43 -1.67
CA GLY A 212 -11.51 -15.76 -1.52
C GLY A 212 -12.16 -16.10 -0.18
N GLU A 213 -13.47 -16.36 -0.20
CA GLU A 213 -14.26 -17.05 0.84
C GLU A 213 -13.58 -17.16 2.22
N LYS A 214 -13.43 -16.05 2.96
CA LYS A 214 -13.43 -16.12 4.42
C LYS A 214 -14.62 -15.35 4.96
N ARG A 215 -15.79 -15.99 4.86
CA ARG A 215 -16.78 -15.89 5.94
C ARG A 215 -16.05 -16.25 7.23
N GLY A 216 -15.69 -15.25 8.02
CA GLY A 216 -14.94 -15.44 9.27
C GLY A 216 -13.46 -15.08 9.21
N SER A 217 -13.06 -14.02 8.49
CA SER A 217 -11.84 -13.31 8.90
C SER A 217 -12.01 -12.96 10.37
N SER A 218 -11.16 -13.51 11.23
CA SER A 218 -11.26 -13.27 12.67
C SER A 218 -11.06 -11.80 12.99
N PHE A 219 -10.48 -10.97 12.11
CA PHE A 219 -10.43 -9.51 12.23
C PHE A 219 -11.78 -8.81 12.05
N PHE A 220 -12.72 -9.38 11.30
CA PHE A 220 -13.96 -8.70 10.91
C PHE A 220 -15.19 -9.57 11.17
N GLY A 221 -15.97 -9.17 12.17
CA GLY A 221 -17.18 -9.84 12.63
C GLY A 221 -17.54 -9.38 14.04
N SER A 222 -18.76 -9.64 14.50
CA SER A 222 -19.20 -9.23 15.85
C SER A 222 -18.36 -9.82 17.00
N SER A 223 -17.55 -10.85 16.72
CA SER A 223 -16.62 -11.51 17.65
C SER A 223 -15.13 -11.30 17.32
N SER A 224 -14.77 -10.35 16.46
CA SER A 224 -13.39 -10.11 16.05
C SER A 224 -12.52 -9.41 17.10
N PRO A 225 -11.17 -9.44 17.02
CA PRO A 225 -10.32 -8.55 17.81
C PRO A 225 -10.69 -7.07 17.66
N LEU A 226 -11.10 -6.63 16.47
CA LEU A 226 -11.61 -5.26 16.26
C LEU A 226 -12.91 -4.99 17.04
N SER A 227 -13.82 -5.98 17.13
CA SER A 227 -15.02 -5.86 17.96
C SER A 227 -14.73 -5.93 19.47
N LYS A 228 -13.65 -6.61 19.89
CA LYS A 228 -13.17 -6.63 21.28
C LYS A 228 -12.57 -5.29 21.72
N ILE A 229 -11.97 -4.53 20.81
CA ILE A 229 -11.50 -3.17 21.10
C ILE A 229 -12.68 -2.23 21.38
N LYS A 230 -13.81 -2.40 20.68
CA LYS A 230 -15.07 -1.67 20.94
C LYS A 230 -15.58 -1.83 22.38
N SER A 231 -15.42 -2.99 23.01
CA SER A 231 -15.87 -3.24 24.39
C SER A 231 -14.97 -2.64 25.48
N LEU A 232 -13.76 -2.19 25.12
CA LEU A 232 -12.85 -1.51 26.04
C LEU A 232 -13.15 -0.01 26.17
N PHE A 233 -13.88 0.57 25.23
CA PHE A 233 -14.25 2.00 25.20
C PHE A 233 -15.74 2.28 25.41
N SER A 234 -16.54 1.25 25.78
CA SER A 234 -17.96 1.34 26.15
C SER A 234 -18.22 1.08 27.63
#